data_AF-A0A5T0YS88-F1
#
_entry.id   AF-A0A5T0YS88-F1
#
_cell.length_a   1.000
_cell.length_b   1.000
_cell.length_c   1.000
_cell.angle_alpha   90.00
_cell.angle_beta   90.00
_cell.angle_gamma   90.00
#
_symmetry.space_group_name_H-M   'P 1'
#
loop_
_entity.id
_entity.type
_entity.pdbx_description
1 polymer ?
#
loop_
_entity_poly.entity_id
_entity_poly.type
_entity_poly.pdbx_seq_one_letter_code
_entity_poly.pdbx_strand_id
1 'polypeptide(L)'
;AAFSSVDSKKLNANQRKGQQVYSKWCIACHGEGMPGTNALSALYKDQGIPALLEDRTDLSPDLVTIFVRYGKHSMPFFRKTEISDKELQYLGEYLGRNYK
;
A
#
# COMPACT_ATOMS: atom_id res chain seq x y z
N ALA A 1 11.37 -9.82 -7.95
CA ALA A 1 10.29 -8.83 -7.75
C ALA A 1 10.85 -7.48 -8.16
N ALA A 2 10.59 -7.04 -9.38
CA ALA A 2 11.18 -5.80 -9.92
C ALA A 2 10.35 -4.54 -9.59
N PHE A 3 9.50 -4.63 -8.55
CA PHE A 3 8.38 -3.71 -8.40
C PHE A 3 8.32 -3.10 -6.98
N SER A 4 8.34 -3.88 -5.89
CA SER A 4 8.36 -3.32 -4.53
C SER A 4 9.74 -2.73 -4.17
N SER A 5 9.77 -1.61 -3.44
CA SER A 5 11.00 -0.99 -2.92
C SER A 5 11.60 -1.74 -1.72
N VAL A 6 10.88 -2.74 -1.20
CA VAL A 6 11.20 -3.43 0.05
C VAL A 6 11.82 -4.79 -0.20
N ASP A 7 12.96 -5.06 0.42
CA ASP A 7 13.57 -6.40 0.39
C ASP A 7 12.70 -7.40 1.16
N SER A 8 12.18 -8.40 0.44
CA SER A 8 11.32 -9.45 0.98
C SER A 8 11.98 -10.29 2.08
N LYS A 9 13.32 -10.31 2.14
CA LYS A 9 14.08 -10.99 3.20
C LYS A 9 13.92 -10.33 4.56
N LYS A 10 13.59 -9.03 4.61
CA LYS A 10 13.36 -8.28 5.85
C LYS A 10 11.94 -8.43 6.39
N LEU A 11 11.05 -9.07 5.63
CA LEU A 11 9.63 -9.22 5.96
C LEU A 11 9.37 -10.55 6.66
N ASN A 12 8.41 -10.58 7.58
CA ASN A 12 7.87 -11.82 8.13
C ASN A 12 6.97 -12.56 7.11
N ALA A 13 6.47 -13.75 7.45
CA ALA A 13 5.68 -14.57 6.53
C ALA A 13 4.38 -13.91 6.03
N ASN A 14 3.67 -13.19 6.90
CA ASN A 14 2.45 -12.49 6.54
C ASN A 14 2.73 -11.25 5.69
N GLN A 15 3.75 -10.48 6.07
CA GLN A 15 4.18 -9.31 5.31
C GLN A 15 4.64 -9.68 3.90
N ARG A 16 5.30 -10.83 3.70
CA ARG A 16 5.64 -11.32 2.35
C ARG A 16 4.39 -11.62 1.52
N LYS A 17 3.34 -12.18 2.10
CA LYS A 17 2.05 -12.36 1.41
C LYS A 17 1.41 -11.01 1.09
N GLY A 18 1.46 -10.05 2.02
CA GLY A 18 0.98 -8.68 1.79
C GLY A 18 1.74 -7.96 0.68
N GLN A 19 3.06 -8.14 0.60
CA GLN A 19 3.89 -7.62 -0.47
C GLN A 19 3.48 -8.18 -1.84
N GLN A 20 3.08 -9.45 -1.91
CA GLN A 20 2.55 -10.05 -3.15
C GLN A 20 1.21 -9.41 -3.56
N VAL A 21 0.31 -9.17 -2.60
CA VAL A 21 -0.97 -8.47 -2.83
C VAL A 21 -0.69 -7.05 -3.33
N TYR A 22 0.21 -6.31 -2.67
CA TYR A 22 0.62 -4.96 -3.07
C TYR A 22 1.21 -4.93 -4.49
N SER A 23 2.12 -5.86 -4.78
CA SER A 23 2.75 -5.97 -6.10
C SER A 23 1.75 -6.29 -7.21
N LYS A 24 0.70 -7.06 -6.90
CA LYS A 24 -0.33 -7.43 -7.88
C LYS A 24 -1.31 -6.29 -8.16
N TRP A 25 -1.78 -5.63 -7.11
CA TRP A 25 -2.96 -4.76 -7.21
C TRP A 25 -2.66 -3.28 -7.08
N CYS A 26 -1.65 -2.91 -6.30
CA CYS A 26 -1.42 -1.52 -5.92
C CYS A 26 -0.35 -0.86 -6.78
N ILE A 27 0.66 -1.62 -7.18
CA ILE A 27 1.89 -1.01 -7.68
C ILE A 27 1.78 -0.34 -9.04
N ALA A 28 0.86 -0.80 -9.89
CA ALA A 28 0.61 -0.17 -11.18
C ALA A 28 0.19 1.32 -11.04
N CYS A 29 -0.32 1.72 -9.88
CA CYS A 29 -0.65 3.11 -9.56
C CYS A 29 0.24 3.70 -8.46
N HIS A 30 0.70 2.89 -7.51
CA HIS A 30 1.43 3.34 -6.31
C HIS A 30 2.91 2.98 -6.28
N GLY A 31 3.47 2.48 -7.38
CA GLY A 31 4.92 2.33 -7.57
C GLY A 31 5.62 3.67 -7.85
N GLU A 32 6.95 3.66 -7.91
CA GLU A 32 7.73 4.85 -8.22
C GLU A 32 7.35 5.44 -9.59
N GLY A 33 7.12 6.76 -9.63
CA GLY A 33 6.70 7.48 -10.83
C GLY A 33 5.28 7.19 -11.33
N MET A 34 4.53 6.32 -10.65
CA MET A 34 3.16 5.95 -11.06
C MET A 34 2.13 7.02 -10.65
N PRO A 35 0.96 7.07 -11.31
CA PRO A 35 0.00 8.17 -11.14
C PRO A 35 -0.47 8.41 -9.70
N GLY A 36 -0.69 7.35 -8.93
CA GLY A 36 -1.07 7.44 -7.52
C GLY A 36 0.05 8.01 -6.66
N THR A 37 1.29 7.57 -6.86
CA THR A 37 2.46 8.13 -6.17
C THR A 37 2.67 9.60 -6.50
N ASN A 38 2.57 9.99 -7.77
CA ASN A 38 2.73 11.38 -8.18
C ASN A 38 1.62 12.27 -7.59
N ALA A 39 0.37 11.77 -7.55
CA ALA A 39 -0.73 12.48 -6.92
C ALA A 39 -0.49 12.69 -5.41
N LEU A 40 0.01 11.67 -4.70
CA LEU A 40 0.36 11.79 -3.28
C LEU A 40 1.55 12.74 -3.08
N SER A 41 2.55 12.72 -3.96
CA SER A 41 3.67 13.67 -3.92
C SER A 41 3.23 15.12 -4.06
N ALA A 42 2.23 15.39 -4.90
CA ALA A 42 1.66 16.73 -5.04
C ALA A 42 0.81 17.10 -3.82
N LEU A 43 -0.01 16.17 -3.32
CA LEU A 43 -0.90 16.38 -2.17
C LEU A 43 -0.12 16.69 -0.88
N TYR A 44 0.98 15.98 -0.64
CA TYR A 44 1.78 16.08 0.59
C TYR A 44 3.05 16.91 0.43
N LYS A 45 3.12 17.70 -0.65
CA LYS A 45 4.25 18.60 -0.88
C LYS A 45 4.49 19.46 0.37
N ASP A 46 5.74 19.52 0.80
CA ASP A 46 6.21 20.30 1.96
C ASP A 46 5.64 19.87 3.33
N GLN A 47 4.95 18.73 3.42
CA GLN A 47 4.39 18.20 4.68
C GLN A 47 5.26 17.10 5.32
N GLY A 48 6.35 16.69 4.67
CA GLY A 48 7.23 15.62 5.16
C GLY A 48 6.63 14.22 5.13
N ILE A 49 5.46 14.04 4.51
CA ILE A 49 4.80 12.74 4.34
C ILE A 49 5.28 12.12 3.02
N PRO A 50 5.90 10.92 3.03
CA PRO A 50 6.37 10.27 1.81
C PRO A 50 5.25 9.99 0.80
N ALA A 51 5.55 10.04 -0.50
CA ALA A 51 4.58 9.72 -1.54
C ALA A 51 4.43 8.20 -1.75
N LEU A 52 5.53 7.46 -1.64
CA LEU A 52 5.53 5.99 -1.74
C LEU A 52 4.84 5.40 -0.51
N LEU A 53 3.81 4.58 -0.74
CA LEU A 53 3.06 3.94 0.35
C LEU A 53 3.96 3.05 1.22
N GLU A 54 4.99 2.45 0.63
CA GLU A 54 5.95 1.60 1.32
C GLU A 54 6.87 2.36 2.30
N ASP A 55 6.99 3.68 2.18
CA ASP A 55 7.85 4.50 3.05
C ASP A 55 7.06 5.23 4.15
N ARG A 56 5.73 5.11 4.14
CA ARG A 56 4.84 5.77 5.10
C ARG A 56 4.98 5.20 6.50
N THR A 57 4.80 6.06 7.49
CA THR A 57 4.80 5.69 8.93
C THR A 57 3.44 5.91 9.61
N ASP A 58 2.43 6.31 8.85
CA ASP A 58 1.08 6.67 9.35
C ASP A 58 -0.01 5.76 8.75
N LEU A 59 0.36 4.67 8.08
CA LEU A 59 -0.59 3.67 7.56
C LEU A 59 -0.86 2.58 8.60
N SER A 60 -1.99 2.65 9.29
CA SER A 60 -2.47 1.52 10.10
C SER A 60 -3.20 0.47 9.24
N PRO A 61 -3.29 -0.80 9.67
CA PRO A 61 -4.08 -1.83 8.96
C PRO A 61 -5.55 -1.42 8.74
N ASP A 62 -6.14 -0.70 9.70
CA ASP A 62 -7.51 -0.20 9.58
C ASP A 62 -7.63 0.90 8.52
N LEU A 63 -6.67 1.82 8.48
CA LEU A 63 -6.64 2.88 7.47
C LEU A 63 -6.46 2.30 6.06
N VAL A 64 -5.56 1.33 5.91
CA VAL A 64 -5.39 0.59 4.64
C VAL A 64 -6.69 -0.09 4.24
N THR A 65 -7.39 -0.72 5.19
CA THR A 65 -8.67 -1.37 4.94
C THR A 65 -9.71 -0.40 4.42
N ILE A 66 -9.82 0.79 5.03
CA ILE A 66 -10.74 1.83 4.59
C ILE A 66 -10.47 2.23 3.14
N PHE A 67 -9.22 2.56 2.80
CA PHE A 67 -8.88 2.98 1.44
C PHE A 67 -9.10 1.87 0.40
N VAL A 68 -8.77 0.63 0.72
CA VAL A 68 -8.96 -0.50 -0.20
C VAL A 68 -10.45 -0.82 -0.39
N ARG A 69 -11.28 -0.71 0.67
CA ARG A 69 -12.70 -1.08 0.60
C ARG A 69 -13.61 0.02 0.08
N TYR A 70 -13.22 1.29 0.23
CA TYR A 70 -14.07 2.41 -0.15
C TYR A 70 -13.46 3.28 -1.25
N GLY A 71 -12.19 3.10 -1.58
CA GLY A 71 -11.48 3.97 -2.53
C GLY A 71 -11.29 5.38 -1.98
N LYS A 72 -10.66 6.25 -2.78
CA LYS A 72 -10.51 7.68 -2.49
C LYS A 72 -10.22 8.46 -3.75
N HIS A 73 -11.09 9.42 -4.08
CA HIS A 73 -10.98 10.20 -5.32
C HIS A 73 -10.83 9.28 -6.55
N SER A 74 -9.68 9.33 -7.23
CA SER A 74 -9.37 8.51 -8.39
C SER A 74 -8.88 7.09 -8.05
N MET A 75 -8.63 6.79 -6.76
CA MET A 75 -8.30 5.43 -6.32
C MET A 75 -9.59 4.59 -6.26
N PRO A 76 -9.72 3.51 -7.06
CA PRO A 76 -10.89 2.64 -7.03
C PRO A 76 -10.93 1.79 -5.75
N PHE A 77 -12.11 1.29 -5.41
CA PHE A 77 -12.28 0.30 -4.35
C PHE A 77 -12.10 -1.13 -4.90
N PHE A 78 -11.70 -2.06 -4.03
CA PHE A 78 -11.56 -3.48 -4.33
C PHE A 78 -12.62 -4.32 -3.61
N ARG A 79 -13.29 -5.20 -4.36
CA ARG A 79 -14.27 -6.14 -3.83
C ARG A 79 -13.59 -7.28 -3.09
N LYS A 80 -14.35 -7.97 -2.23
CA LYS A 80 -13.87 -9.16 -1.50
C LYS A 80 -13.47 -10.33 -2.43
N THR A 81 -14.00 -10.35 -3.65
CA THR A 81 -13.65 -11.33 -4.70
C THR A 81 -12.31 -11.02 -5.37
N GLU A 82 -11.80 -9.80 -5.25
CA GLU A 82 -10.52 -9.36 -5.85
C GLU A 82 -9.40 -9.37 -4.81
N ILE A 83 -9.70 -8.83 -3.62
CA ILE A 83 -8.85 -8.88 -2.44
C ILE A 83 -9.71 -9.40 -1.29
N SER A 84 -9.52 -10.65 -0.90
CA SER A 84 -10.24 -11.25 0.23
C SER A 84 -9.92 -10.54 1.54
N ASP A 85 -10.74 -10.75 2.58
CA ASP A 85 -10.48 -10.16 3.89
C ASP A 85 -9.15 -10.63 4.49
N LYS A 86 -8.73 -11.87 4.17
CA LYS A 86 -7.45 -12.40 4.62
C LYS A 86 -6.26 -11.79 3.88
N GLU A 87 -6.37 -11.59 2.57
CA GLU A 87 -5.36 -10.87 1.79
C GLU A 87 -5.24 -9.42 2.22
N LEU A 88 -6.37 -8.77 2.52
CA LEU A 88 -6.38 -7.39 3.01
C LEU A 88 -5.71 -7.28 4.38
N GLN A 89 -5.91 -8.26 5.27
CA GLN A 89 -5.15 -8.33 6.52
C GLN A 89 -3.64 -8.38 6.27
N TYR A 90 -3.18 -9.26 5.37
CA TYR A 90 -1.75 -9.33 5.03
C TYR A 90 -1.24 -8.03 4.41
N LEU A 91 -2.03 -7.38 3.55
CA LEU A 91 -1.69 -6.08 2.95
C LEU A 91 -1.57 -4.98 4.01
N GLY A 92 -2.48 -4.94 4.97
CA GLY A 92 -2.44 -4.02 6.11
C GLY A 92 -1.21 -4.25 6.99
N GLU A 93 -0.89 -5.51 7.32
CA GLU A 93 0.34 -5.86 8.06
C GLU A 93 1.61 -5.48 7.29
N TYR A 94 1.57 -5.58 5.96
CA TYR A 94 2.68 -5.19 5.10
C TYR A 94 2.88 -3.68 5.07
N LEU A 95 1.86 -2.90 4.68
CA LEU A 95 1.97 -1.44 4.54
C LEU A 95 2.12 -0.74 5.91
N GLY A 96 1.56 -1.32 6.97
CA GLY A 96 1.68 -0.80 8.33
C GLY A 96 2.92 -1.23 9.11
N ARG A 97 3.87 -1.94 8.48
CA ARG A 97 5.12 -2.38 9.14
C ARG A 97 5.96 -1.25 9.76
N ASN A 98 5.79 -0.03 9.26
CA ASN A 98 6.52 1.16 9.69
C ASN A 98 5.65 2.07 10.59
N TYR A 99 4.42 1.67 10.91
CA TYR A 99 3.46 2.48 11.66
C TYR A 99 4.00 2.82 13.05
N LYS A 100 3.88 4.09 13.46
CA LYS A 100 4.35 4.62 14.75
C LYS A 100 3.24 5.33 15.50
#